data_AF-A0A397EFB2-F1
#
_entry.id   AF-A0A397EFB2-F1
#
_cell.length_a   1.000
_cell.length_b   1.000
_cell.length_c   1.000
_cell.angle_alpha   90.00
_cell.angle_beta   90.00
_cell.angle_gamma   90.00
#
_symmetry.space_group_name_H-M   'P 1'
#
loop_
_entity.id
_entity.type
_entity.pdbx_description
1 polymer ?
#
loop_
_entity_poly.entity_id
_entity_poly.type
_entity_poly.pdbx_seq_one_letter_code
_entity_poly.pdbx_strand_id
1 'polypeptide(L)'
;MGKNIRHMGGAGAGQHTKMVNQILIATNMIGVVEGLLYAYKSGLDLNEAIAAVGAGAAGSWSINNMGPRIAKRDFNPGFMVEHFLKDMGIALKESQAMGLSLPGLALANQLYLAVQVHFRL
;
A
#
# COMPACT_ATOMS: atom_id res chain seq x y z
N MET A 1 -6.79 -19.27 -12.96
CA MET A 1 -7.84 -18.67 -12.11
C MET A 1 -7.37 -18.61 -10.67
N GLY A 2 -7.74 -17.58 -9.92
CA GLY A 2 -7.32 -17.40 -8.52
C GLY A 2 -7.98 -18.39 -7.57
N LYS A 3 -7.36 -18.64 -6.40
CA LYS A 3 -7.87 -19.58 -5.39
C LYS A 3 -9.03 -19.03 -4.54
N ASN A 4 -9.16 -17.71 -4.45
CA ASN A 4 -10.22 -17.03 -3.70
C ASN A 4 -11.17 -16.31 -4.67
N ILE A 5 -12.42 -16.76 -4.74
CA ILE A 5 -13.47 -16.17 -5.59
C ILE A 5 -14.65 -15.84 -4.67
N ARG A 6 -15.12 -14.58 -4.72
CA ARG A 6 -16.26 -14.10 -3.93
C ARG A 6 -17.20 -13.29 -4.81
N HIS A 7 -18.51 -13.54 -4.70
CA HIS A 7 -19.55 -12.77 -5.37
C HIS A 7 -19.87 -11.52 -4.53
N MET A 8 -19.61 -10.33 -5.07
CA MET A 8 -19.71 -9.06 -4.34
C MET A 8 -21.01 -8.29 -4.62
N GLY A 9 -21.92 -8.82 -5.44
CA GLY A 9 -23.17 -8.18 -5.83
C GLY A 9 -23.28 -7.97 -7.34
N GLY A 10 -24.09 -7.00 -7.75
CA GLY A 10 -24.34 -6.68 -9.16
C GLY A 10 -23.15 -6.06 -9.91
N ALA A 11 -23.41 -5.62 -11.14
CA ALA A 11 -22.40 -4.97 -11.98
C ALA A 11 -21.72 -3.81 -11.23
N GLY A 12 -20.40 -3.72 -11.33
CA GLY A 12 -19.57 -2.71 -10.65
C GLY A 12 -19.10 -3.07 -9.24
N ALA A 13 -19.82 -3.93 -8.50
CA ALA A 13 -19.48 -4.23 -7.10
C ALA A 13 -18.08 -4.87 -6.93
N GLY A 14 -17.67 -5.71 -7.88
CA GLY A 14 -16.31 -6.27 -7.90
C GLY A 14 -15.21 -5.21 -8.08
N GLN A 15 -15.47 -4.15 -8.87
CA GLN A 15 -14.53 -3.06 -9.08
C GLN A 15 -14.42 -2.18 -7.82
N HIS A 16 -15.53 -1.82 -7.19
CA HIS A 16 -15.49 -1.11 -5.91
C HIS A 16 -14.77 -1.93 -4.83
N THR A 17 -14.99 -3.24 -4.80
CA THR A 17 -14.25 -4.15 -3.89
C THR A 17 -12.75 -4.12 -4.16
N LYS A 18 -12.34 -4.10 -5.44
CA LYS A 18 -10.93 -3.94 -5.81
C LYS A 18 -10.39 -2.59 -5.34
N MET A 19 -11.14 -1.51 -5.48
CA MET A 19 -10.71 -0.19 -5.00
C MET A 19 -10.52 -0.16 -3.49
N VAL A 20 -11.42 -0.77 -2.70
CA VAL A 20 -11.22 -0.94 -1.24
C VAL A 20 -9.87 -1.58 -0.94
N ASN A 21 -9.54 -2.67 -1.63
CA ASN A 21 -8.24 -3.33 -1.47
C ASN A 21 -7.05 -2.43 -1.83
N GLN A 22 -7.13 -1.68 -2.94
CA GLN A 22 -6.03 -0.81 -3.37
C GLN A 22 -5.83 0.36 -2.40
N ILE A 23 -6.92 0.93 -1.85
CA ILE A 23 -6.85 1.99 -0.84
C ILE A 23 -6.14 1.48 0.42
N LEU A 24 -6.51 0.28 0.91
CA LEU A 24 -5.89 -0.32 2.09
C LEU A 24 -4.39 -0.58 1.87
N ILE A 25 -4.00 -1.15 0.72
CA ILE A 25 -2.58 -1.39 0.43
C ILE A 25 -1.80 -0.06 0.38
N ALA A 26 -2.36 0.96 -0.29
CA ALA A 26 -1.67 2.23 -0.51
C ALA A 26 -1.42 2.99 0.79
N THR A 27 -2.46 3.11 1.60
CA THR A 27 -2.40 3.86 2.86
C THR A 27 -1.58 3.13 3.93
N ASN A 28 -1.68 1.79 4.01
CA ASN A 28 -0.84 1.00 4.92
C ASN A 28 0.65 1.11 4.59
N MET A 29 1.02 1.23 3.31
CA MET A 29 2.43 1.29 2.93
C MET A 29 3.15 2.53 3.47
N ILE A 30 2.45 3.65 3.62
CA ILE A 30 3.00 4.85 4.25
C ILE A 30 3.48 4.51 5.67
N GLY A 31 2.59 3.94 6.49
CA GLY A 31 2.92 3.57 7.87
C GLY A 31 4.04 2.53 7.97
N VAL A 32 4.08 1.57 7.04
CA VAL A 32 5.19 0.59 6.96
C VAL A 32 6.52 1.29 6.70
N VAL A 33 6.58 2.15 5.69
CA VAL A 33 7.84 2.82 5.31
C VAL A 33 8.30 3.78 6.40
N GLU A 34 7.39 4.61 6.93
CA GLU A 34 7.71 5.56 8.01
C GLU A 34 8.12 4.84 9.29
N GLY A 35 7.40 3.78 9.69
CA GLY A 35 7.72 2.99 10.87
C GLY A 35 9.08 2.30 10.78
N LEU A 36 9.42 1.73 9.62
CA LEU A 36 10.73 1.11 9.40
C LEU A 36 11.85 2.13 9.34
N LEU A 37 11.60 3.30 8.74
CA LEU A 37 12.57 4.39 8.75
C LEU A 37 12.84 4.88 10.18
N TYR A 38 11.80 5.03 10.99
CA TYR A 38 11.91 5.38 12.40
C TYR A 38 12.73 4.32 13.17
N ALA A 39 12.39 3.04 13.01
CA ALA A 39 13.09 1.94 13.65
C ALA A 39 14.59 1.93 13.28
N TYR A 40 14.90 2.11 11.99
CA TYR A 40 16.27 2.22 11.48
C TYR A 40 17.01 3.40 12.10
N LYS A 41 16.40 4.59 12.13
CA LYS A 41 17.02 5.80 12.69
C LYS A 41 17.18 5.75 14.21
N SER A 42 16.33 4.97 14.88
CA SER A 42 16.39 4.76 16.33
C SER A 42 17.38 3.66 16.74
N GLY A 43 18.04 3.01 15.76
CA GLY A 43 19.03 1.96 16.02
C GLY A 43 18.44 0.59 16.35
N LEU A 44 17.15 0.36 16.06
CA LEU A 44 16.54 -0.95 16.25
C LEU A 44 16.98 -1.94 15.18
N ASP A 45 17.07 -3.22 15.54
CA ASP A 45 17.12 -4.28 14.54
C ASP A 45 15.78 -4.33 13.79
N LEU A 46 15.83 -4.13 12.47
CA LEU A 46 14.62 -4.05 11.65
C LEU A 46 13.87 -5.38 11.60
N ASN A 47 14.56 -6.53 11.61
CA ASN A 47 13.90 -7.82 11.56
C ASN A 47 13.16 -8.11 12.87
N GLU A 48 13.80 -7.82 14.00
CA GLU A 48 13.16 -7.95 15.32
C GLU A 48 11.99 -6.97 15.47
N ALA A 49 12.15 -5.72 15.03
CA ALA A 49 11.06 -4.75 15.05
C ALA A 49 9.87 -5.21 14.20
N ILE A 50 10.12 -5.70 12.98
CA ILE A 50 9.08 -6.25 12.09
C ILE A 50 8.38 -7.44 12.74
N ALA A 51 9.13 -8.38 13.32
CA ALA A 51 8.57 -9.56 13.98
C ALA A 51 7.68 -9.18 15.17
N ALA A 52 8.14 -8.24 16.00
CA ALA A 52 7.40 -7.78 17.18
C ALA A 52 6.08 -7.10 16.81
N VAL A 53 6.10 -6.14 15.87
CA VAL A 53 4.89 -5.36 15.53
C VAL A 53 3.97 -6.12 14.57
N GLY A 54 4.54 -6.97 13.71
CA GLY A 54 3.83 -7.73 12.67
C GLY A 54 2.90 -8.83 13.21
N ALA A 55 3.18 -9.32 14.43
CA ALA A 55 2.32 -10.25 15.16
C ALA A 55 1.24 -9.55 16.01
N GLY A 56 1.37 -8.25 16.23
CA GLY A 56 0.47 -7.45 17.07
C GLY A 56 -0.62 -6.70 16.28
N ALA A 57 -1.20 -5.68 16.92
CA ALA A 57 -2.26 -4.87 16.32
C ALA A 57 -1.84 -4.10 15.05
N ALA A 58 -0.54 -3.87 14.85
CA ALA A 58 0.01 -3.27 13.64
C ALA A 58 0.18 -4.27 12.48
N GLY A 59 -0.10 -5.55 12.72
CA GLY A 59 0.03 -6.63 11.75
C GLY A 59 -0.78 -6.39 10.48
N SER A 60 -0.12 -6.51 9.34
CA SER A 60 -0.73 -6.44 8.01
C SER A 60 0.10 -7.25 7.01
N TRP A 61 -0.51 -7.58 5.86
CA TRP A 61 0.26 -8.19 4.77
C TRP A 61 1.44 -7.30 4.35
N SER A 62 1.26 -5.98 4.32
CA SER A 62 2.31 -5.04 3.93
C SER A 62 3.53 -5.12 4.84
N ILE A 63 3.38 -5.06 6.18
CA ILE A 63 4.55 -5.14 7.08
C ILE A 63 5.19 -6.53 7.05
N ASN A 64 4.38 -7.60 7.02
CA ASN A 64 4.88 -8.97 7.11
C ASN A 64 5.53 -9.46 5.81
N ASN A 65 5.10 -8.97 4.65
CA ASN A 65 5.63 -9.40 3.35
C ASN A 65 6.58 -8.36 2.71
N MET A 66 6.30 -7.06 2.85
CA MET A 66 7.16 -6.01 2.27
C MET A 66 8.22 -5.51 3.24
N GLY A 67 7.94 -5.49 4.55
CA GLY A 67 8.90 -5.04 5.56
C GLY A 67 10.27 -5.74 5.47
N PRO A 68 10.34 -7.09 5.43
CA PRO A 68 11.61 -7.80 5.30
C PRO A 68 12.35 -7.49 4.00
N ARG A 69 11.63 -7.19 2.91
CA ARG A 69 12.22 -6.80 1.63
C ARG A 69 12.82 -5.39 1.72
N ILE A 70 12.09 -4.45 2.32
CA ILE A 70 12.55 -3.08 2.58
C ILE A 70 13.81 -3.10 3.46
N ALA A 71 13.80 -3.89 4.54
CA ALA A 71 14.95 -4.03 5.44
C ALA A 71 16.21 -4.55 4.71
N LYS A 72 16.03 -5.43 3.72
CA LYS A 72 17.10 -5.97 2.86
C LYS A 72 17.44 -5.08 1.66
N ARG A 73 16.74 -3.95 1.49
CA ARG A 73 16.80 -3.11 0.28
C ARG A 73 16.53 -3.89 -1.02
N ASP A 74 15.71 -4.94 -0.94
CA ASP A 74 15.26 -5.71 -2.10
C ASP A 74 14.03 -5.05 -2.71
N PHE A 75 14.25 -4.25 -3.75
CA PHE A 75 13.20 -3.59 -4.51
C PHE A 75 12.94 -4.25 -5.88
N ASN A 76 13.36 -5.51 -6.05
CA ASN A 76 13.10 -6.25 -7.28
C ASN A 76 11.60 -6.27 -7.59
N PRO A 77 11.20 -6.13 -8.86
CA PRO A 77 9.82 -5.90 -9.24
C PRO A 77 8.93 -7.07 -8.82
N GLY A 78 7.95 -6.78 -7.96
CA GLY A 78 6.83 -7.69 -7.65
C GLY A 78 5.50 -7.12 -8.17
N PHE A 79 5.32 -5.80 -8.06
CA PHE A 79 4.15 -5.08 -8.59
C PHE A 79 4.61 -3.69 -9.03
N MET A 80 4.30 -3.28 -10.26
CA MET A 80 4.82 -2.03 -10.81
C MET A 80 4.10 -0.82 -10.20
N VAL A 81 4.88 0.19 -9.79
CA VAL A 81 4.39 1.48 -9.26
C VAL A 81 3.34 2.12 -10.18
N GLU A 82 3.50 1.98 -11.49
CA GLU A 82 2.60 2.56 -12.49
C GLU A 82 1.16 2.01 -12.40
N HIS A 83 1.01 0.70 -12.15
CA HIS A 83 -0.31 0.11 -11.97
C HIS A 83 -0.98 0.61 -10.69
N PHE A 84 -0.18 0.79 -9.65
CA PHE A 84 -0.67 1.28 -8.38
C PHE A 84 -1.16 2.73 -8.45
N LEU A 85 -0.40 3.59 -9.16
CA LEU A 85 -0.81 4.97 -9.46
C LEU A 85 -2.10 5.04 -10.26
N LYS A 86 -2.27 4.17 -11.26
CA LYS A 86 -3.51 4.10 -12.03
C LYS A 86 -4.70 3.76 -11.13
N ASP A 87 -4.58 2.75 -10.27
CA ASP A 87 -5.65 2.33 -9.37
C ASP A 87 -6.02 3.40 -8.35
N MET A 88 -5.02 4.07 -7.75
CA MET A 88 -5.27 5.19 -6.83
C MET A 88 -5.97 6.36 -7.54
N GLY A 89 -5.59 6.67 -8.79
CA GLY A 89 -6.25 7.68 -9.61
C GLY A 89 -7.72 7.34 -9.89
N ILE A 90 -8.04 6.08 -10.16
CA ILE A 90 -9.43 5.61 -10.32
C ILE A 90 -10.18 5.77 -8.99
N ALA A 91 -9.62 5.27 -7.89
CA ALA A 91 -10.25 5.35 -6.57
C ALA A 91 -10.54 6.79 -6.12
N LEU A 92 -9.62 7.73 -6.38
CA LEU A 92 -9.83 9.16 -6.08
C LEU A 92 -10.96 9.78 -6.91
N LYS A 93 -11.03 9.47 -8.21
CA LYS A 93 -12.11 9.95 -9.09
C LYS A 93 -13.48 9.41 -8.67
N GLU A 94 -13.55 8.11 -8.36
CA GLU A 94 -14.79 7.48 -7.86
C GLU A 94 -15.20 8.08 -6.51
N SER A 95 -14.24 8.33 -5.62
CA SER A 95 -14.50 8.97 -4.32
C SER A 95 -15.06 10.38 -4.49
N GLN A 96 -14.53 11.15 -5.43
CA GLN A 96 -15.07 12.47 -5.78
C GLN A 96 -16.51 12.38 -6.30
N ALA A 97 -16.80 11.43 -7.20
CA ALA A 97 -18.15 11.21 -7.72
C ALA A 97 -19.15 10.82 -6.61
N MET A 98 -18.68 10.13 -5.56
CA MET A 98 -19.47 9.78 -4.37
C MET A 98 -19.52 10.88 -3.29
N GLY A 99 -18.83 12.01 -3.47
CA GLY A 99 -18.75 13.06 -2.45
C GLY A 99 -17.90 12.69 -1.22
N LEU A 100 -16.97 11.74 -1.35
CA LEU A 100 -16.08 11.29 -0.28
C LEU A 100 -14.71 11.99 -0.32
N SER A 101 -14.26 12.45 0.84
CA SER A 101 -12.90 12.97 1.02
C SER A 101 -11.98 11.90 1.59
N LEU A 102 -10.97 11.48 0.81
CA LEU A 102 -9.99 10.46 1.20
C LEU A 102 -8.57 11.04 1.27
N PRO A 103 -8.24 11.87 2.27
CA PRO A 103 -6.95 12.55 2.35
C PRO A 103 -5.75 11.60 2.46
N GLY A 104 -5.90 10.47 3.16
CA GLY A 104 -4.84 9.46 3.25
C GLY A 104 -4.49 8.83 1.88
N LEU A 105 -5.50 8.56 1.05
CA LEU A 105 -5.29 8.06 -0.30
C LEU A 105 -4.65 9.13 -1.20
N ALA A 106 -5.07 10.39 -1.06
CA ALA A 106 -4.49 11.50 -1.80
C ALA A 106 -3.00 11.68 -1.47
N LEU A 107 -2.62 11.62 -0.19
CA LEU A 107 -1.23 11.65 0.25
C LEU A 107 -0.43 10.48 -0.33
N ALA A 108 -0.95 9.25 -0.22
CA ALA A 108 -0.32 8.07 -0.79
C ALA A 108 -0.05 8.26 -2.29
N ASN A 109 -1.04 8.72 -3.04
CA ASN A 109 -0.91 8.97 -4.47
C ASN A 109 0.22 9.97 -4.78
N GLN A 110 0.35 11.06 -4.02
CA GLN A 110 1.44 12.03 -4.20
C GLN A 110 2.82 11.42 -3.93
N LEU A 111 2.95 10.60 -2.88
CA LEU A 111 4.21 9.93 -2.55
C LEU A 111 4.63 8.94 -3.65
N TYR A 112 3.69 8.15 -4.17
CA TYR A 112 3.97 7.24 -5.29
C TYR A 112 4.30 7.98 -6.60
N LEU A 113 3.69 9.15 -6.85
CA LEU A 113 4.03 9.99 -8.02
C LEU A 113 5.47 10.48 -7.92
N ALA A 114 5.89 10.95 -6.75
CA ALA A 114 7.27 11.39 -6.52
C ALA A 114 8.27 10.26 -6.80
N VAL A 115 7.96 9.03 -6.37
CA VAL A 115 8.76 7.84 -6.65
C VAL A 115 8.83 7.54 -8.16
N GLN A 116 7.71 7.60 -8.87
CA GLN A 116 7.68 7.36 -10.33
C GLN A 116 8.54 8.37 -11.08
N VAL A 117 8.50 9.65 -10.69
CA VAL A 117 9.35 10.69 -11.31
C VAL A 117 10.83 10.41 -11.04
N HIS A 118 11.19 10.03 -9.82
CA HIS A 118 12.58 9.73 -9.47
C HIS A 118 13.18 8.58 -10.27
N PHE A 119 12.40 7.53 -10.58
CA PHE A 119 12.86 6.40 -11.40
C PHE A 119 12.91 6.67 -12.92
N ARG A 120 12.36 7.80 -13.37
CA ARG A 120 12.39 8.21 -14.79
C ARG A 120 13.54 9.18 -15.12
N LEU A 121 14.29 9.61 -14.11
CA LEU A 121 15.51 10.42 -14.25
C LEU A 121 16.74 9.51 -14.11
#